data_AF-A0A7C2K7B9-F1
#
_entry.id   AF-A0A7C2K7B9-F1
#
_cell.length_a   1.000
_cell.length_b   1.000
_cell.length_c   1.000
_cell.angle_alpha   90.00
_cell.angle_beta   90.00
_cell.angle_gamma   90.00
#
_symmetry.space_group_name_H-M   'P 1'
#
loop_
_entity.id
_entity.type
_entity.pdbx_description
1 polymer ?
#
loop_
_entity_poly.entity_id
_entity_poly.type
_entity_poly.pdbx_seq_one_letter_code
_entity_poly.pdbx_strand_id
1 'polypeptide(L)'
;MRQTLHGYNAAPGMALGRVRMVEPRRLHLDSRPLEANATTTEIERLDGAIAKARDELQALRSQLRGVLAREADPFLDTHALLLEDPELLSGLYDMIRKGHYRAENALLAQRDRLAAVFEAMDDPYLRSRREDLDHVIDRVLAALEPGEASAEERRLAARVGELLVVENPSPADIAALARKGLQGVIAGLGSRYSHAAILARSLHLPMLIGVHDALDCMRDGDLVLLDAESREAVLHPAAQDLARYRNWQRKRA
;
A
#
# COMPACT_ATOMS: atom_id res chain seq x y z
N MET A 1 8.96 -1.51 -13.09
CA MET A 1 10.29 -2.11 -13.40
C MET A 1 10.78 -2.88 -12.18
N ARG A 2 11.17 -4.16 -12.33
CA ARG A 2 11.67 -5.01 -11.24
C ARG A 2 13.00 -4.46 -10.71
N GLN A 3 13.13 -4.27 -9.40
CA GLN A 3 14.36 -3.83 -8.75
C GLN A 3 14.71 -4.77 -7.58
N THR A 4 16.00 -4.92 -7.28
CA THR A 4 16.46 -5.71 -6.15
C THR A 4 17.32 -4.84 -5.26
N LEU A 5 16.93 -4.74 -3.99
CA LEU A 5 17.69 -4.07 -2.95
C LEU A 5 18.34 -5.11 -2.06
N HIS A 6 19.53 -4.79 -1.56
CA HIS A 6 20.30 -5.69 -0.71
C HIS A 6 20.45 -5.12 0.69
N GLY A 7 20.58 -6.02 1.66
CA GLY A 7 20.82 -5.64 3.05
C GLY A 7 21.49 -6.77 3.83
N TYR A 8 21.29 -6.75 5.13
CA TYR A 8 21.80 -7.76 6.05
C TYR A 8 20.63 -8.47 6.73
N ASN A 9 20.76 -9.80 6.85
CA ASN A 9 19.80 -10.61 7.58
C ASN A 9 19.82 -10.25 9.07
N ALA A 10 18.67 -9.82 9.59
CA ALA A 10 18.41 -9.66 11.01
C ALA A 10 17.51 -10.78 11.56
N ALA A 11 16.51 -11.20 10.78
CA ALA A 11 15.67 -12.36 11.08
C ALA A 11 15.43 -13.17 9.81
N PRO A 12 15.64 -14.50 9.80
CA PRO A 12 15.53 -15.32 8.61
C PRO A 12 14.07 -15.56 8.22
N GLY A 13 13.88 -15.98 6.97
CA GLY A 13 12.59 -16.29 6.39
C GLY A 13 12.33 -15.53 5.11
N MET A 14 11.17 -15.79 4.50
CA MET A 14 10.74 -15.14 3.29
C MET A 14 9.29 -14.70 3.45
N ALA A 15 8.99 -13.50 2.98
CA ALA A 15 7.66 -12.94 3.00
C ALA A 15 7.38 -12.22 1.68
N LEU A 16 6.16 -12.34 1.22
CA LEU A 16 5.63 -11.54 0.11
C LEU A 16 4.55 -10.65 0.70
N GLY A 17 4.62 -9.35 0.45
CA GLY A 17 3.67 -8.41 1.00
C GLY A 17 3.73 -7.04 0.37
N ARG A 18 2.76 -6.20 0.76
CA ARG A 18 2.73 -4.80 0.34
C ARG A 18 3.52 -3.95 1.31
N VAL A 19 4.30 -3.03 0.78
CA VAL A 19 5.01 -2.03 1.56
C VAL A 19 4.01 -1.18 2.35
N ARG A 20 4.30 -1.04 3.64
CA ARG A 20 3.70 -0.10 4.56
C ARG A 20 4.82 0.68 5.23
N MET A 21 4.89 1.96 4.95
CA MET A 21 5.89 2.86 5.48
C MET A 21 5.39 3.47 6.80
N VAL A 22 6.26 3.54 7.80
CA VAL A 22 5.98 4.22 9.07
C VAL A 22 6.70 5.57 9.07
N GLU A 23 6.34 6.41 8.10
CA GLU A 23 6.53 7.85 8.12
C GLU A 23 5.37 8.49 7.33
N PRO A 24 4.86 9.68 7.71
CA PRO A 24 3.84 10.35 6.93
C PRO A 24 4.43 10.68 5.56
N ARG A 25 3.86 10.08 4.50
CA ARG A 25 4.08 10.42 3.09
C ARG A 25 4.72 11.80 2.93
N ARG A 26 6.00 11.83 2.58
CA ARG A 26 6.40 12.73 1.50
C ARG A 26 6.36 11.88 0.25
N LEU A 27 5.16 11.62 -0.26
CA LEU A 27 5.08 11.48 -1.70
C LEU A 27 5.80 12.72 -2.25
N HIS A 28 6.85 12.52 -3.04
CA HIS A 28 7.38 13.60 -3.87
C HIS A 28 6.35 13.90 -4.96
N LEU A 29 5.16 14.33 -4.55
CA LEU A 29 4.19 14.88 -5.47
C LEU A 29 4.77 16.19 -5.94
N ASP A 30 4.76 16.34 -7.25
CA ASP A 30 4.98 17.64 -7.84
C ASP A 30 3.86 18.57 -7.37
N SER A 31 4.14 19.41 -6.38
CA SER A 31 3.18 20.37 -5.83
C SER A 31 3.05 21.62 -6.70
N ARG A 32 3.72 21.67 -7.86
CA ARG A 32 3.56 22.78 -8.79
C ARG A 32 2.11 22.80 -9.30
N PRO A 33 1.46 23.97 -9.31
CA PRO A 33 0.14 24.12 -9.90
C PRO A 33 0.15 23.69 -11.36
N LEU A 34 -0.97 23.15 -11.82
CA LEU A 34 -1.22 22.93 -13.23
C LEU A 34 -1.31 24.26 -13.98
N GLU A 35 -0.87 24.25 -15.23
CA GLU A 35 -1.23 25.29 -16.18
C GLU A 35 -2.76 25.28 -16.39
N ALA A 36 -3.35 26.45 -16.59
CA ALA A 36 -4.81 26.60 -16.69
C ALA A 36 -5.44 25.71 -17.80
N ASN A 37 -4.70 25.48 -18.88
CA ASN A 37 -5.13 24.64 -20.01
C ASN A 37 -4.97 23.12 -19.77
N ALA A 38 -4.28 22.70 -18.71
CA ALA A 38 -4.03 21.29 -18.40
C ALA A 38 -5.10 20.68 -17.48
N THR A 39 -6.01 21.50 -16.93
CA THR A 39 -7.05 21.07 -15.99
C THR A 39 -7.97 19.99 -16.57
N THR A 40 -8.38 20.10 -17.84
CA THR A 40 -9.22 19.09 -18.50
C THR A 40 -8.52 17.74 -18.61
N THR A 41 -7.27 17.73 -19.09
CA THR A 41 -6.48 16.49 -19.23
C THR A 41 -6.20 15.84 -17.88
N GLU A 42 -6.01 16.64 -16.83
CA GLU A 42 -5.83 16.09 -15.48
C GLU A 42 -7.11 15.46 -14.93
N ILE A 43 -8.28 16.02 -15.22
CA ILE A 43 -9.57 15.42 -14.86
C ILE A 43 -9.75 14.09 -15.58
N GLU A 44 -9.45 14.03 -16.89
CA GLU A 44 -9.51 12.77 -17.64
C GLU A 44 -8.55 11.71 -17.06
N ARG A 45 -7.35 12.13 -16.61
CA ARG A 45 -6.38 11.27 -15.93
C ARG A 45 -6.94 10.73 -14.60
N LEU A 46 -7.57 11.59 -13.81
CA LEU A 46 -8.23 11.20 -12.55
C LEU A 46 -9.41 10.24 -12.80
N ASP A 47 -10.27 10.55 -13.76
CA ASP A 47 -11.43 9.72 -14.12
C ASP A 47 -11.00 8.32 -14.58
N GLY A 48 -9.92 8.25 -15.38
CA GLY A 48 -9.32 6.99 -15.78
C GLY A 48 -8.79 6.17 -14.60
N ALA A 49 -8.18 6.81 -13.60
CA ALA A 49 -7.70 6.15 -12.40
C ALA A 49 -8.84 5.64 -11.52
N ILE A 50 -9.92 6.42 -11.35
CA ILE A 50 -11.12 6.02 -10.61
C ILE A 50 -11.81 4.84 -11.30
N ALA A 51 -11.97 4.90 -12.63
CA ALA A 51 -12.54 3.80 -13.41
C ALA A 51 -11.72 2.52 -13.25
N LYS A 52 -10.38 2.62 -13.32
CA LYS A 52 -9.47 1.48 -13.10
C LYS A 52 -9.62 0.90 -11.69
N ALA A 53 -9.71 1.74 -10.66
CA ALA A 53 -9.92 1.31 -9.27
C ALA A 53 -11.26 0.56 -9.09
N ARG A 54 -12.31 1.02 -9.77
CA ARG A 54 -13.63 0.36 -9.78
C ARG A 54 -13.58 -0.99 -10.48
N ASP A 55 -12.94 -1.06 -11.64
CA ASP A 55 -12.81 -2.31 -12.40
C ASP A 55 -12.02 -3.37 -11.61
N GLU A 56 -11.01 -2.95 -10.84
CA GLU A 56 -10.27 -3.82 -9.93
C GLU A 56 -11.14 -4.39 -8.80
N LEU A 57 -12.01 -3.56 -8.21
CA LEU A 57 -12.98 -3.99 -7.20
C LEU A 57 -13.96 -5.03 -7.76
N GLN A 58 -14.49 -4.78 -8.96
CA GLN A 58 -15.40 -5.72 -9.63
C GLN A 58 -14.68 -7.04 -9.97
N ALA A 59 -13.44 -6.96 -10.46
CA ALA A 59 -12.62 -8.13 -10.74
C ALA A 59 -12.35 -8.93 -9.47
N LEU A 60 -12.09 -8.28 -8.33
CA LEU A 60 -11.92 -8.93 -7.04
C LEU A 60 -13.21 -9.64 -6.60
N ARG A 61 -14.37 -8.96 -6.68
CA ARG A 61 -15.68 -9.54 -6.35
C ARG A 61 -15.96 -10.81 -7.15
N SER A 62 -15.71 -10.80 -8.46
CA SER A 62 -15.93 -11.95 -9.34
C SER A 62 -15.03 -13.17 -9.04
N GLN A 63 -13.89 -12.96 -8.37
CA GLN A 63 -12.92 -14.02 -8.03
C GLN A 63 -13.22 -14.69 -6.69
N LEU A 64 -13.98 -14.03 -5.81
CA LEU A 64 -14.33 -14.56 -4.50
C LEU A 64 -15.49 -15.56 -4.61
N ARG A 65 -15.45 -16.63 -3.80
CA ARG A 65 -16.49 -17.66 -3.76
C ARG A 65 -16.77 -18.11 -2.32
N GLY A 66 -17.98 -18.62 -2.08
CA GLY A 66 -18.34 -19.25 -0.80
C GLY A 66 -18.36 -18.25 0.36
N VAL A 67 -17.78 -18.65 1.49
CA VAL A 67 -17.76 -17.86 2.74
C VAL A 67 -16.98 -16.55 2.56
N LEU A 68 -15.84 -16.60 1.86
CA LEU A 68 -15.00 -15.42 1.59
C LEU A 68 -15.72 -14.33 0.78
N ALA A 69 -16.63 -14.71 -0.13
CA ALA A 69 -17.43 -13.73 -0.85
C ALA A 69 -18.43 -13.02 0.06
N ARG A 70 -19.06 -13.74 1.00
CA ARG A 70 -20.05 -13.16 1.93
C ARG A 70 -19.41 -12.24 2.96
N GLU A 71 -18.21 -12.59 3.42
CA GLU A 71 -17.46 -11.76 4.36
C GLU A 71 -16.89 -10.50 3.68
N ALA A 72 -16.57 -10.60 2.39
CA ALA A 72 -15.96 -9.50 1.66
C ALA A 72 -16.92 -8.51 1.01
N ASP A 73 -18.12 -8.96 0.65
CA ASP A 73 -19.12 -8.12 -0.04
C ASP A 73 -19.39 -6.77 0.66
N PRO A 74 -19.58 -6.72 2.00
CA PRO A 74 -19.89 -5.46 2.68
C PRO A 74 -18.80 -4.39 2.54
N PHE A 75 -17.52 -4.78 2.55
CA PHE A 75 -16.44 -3.81 2.39
C PHE A 75 -16.22 -3.45 0.92
N LEU A 76 -16.38 -4.40 -0.01
CA LEU A 76 -16.28 -4.12 -1.45
C LEU A 76 -17.39 -3.17 -1.91
N ASP A 77 -18.61 -3.35 -1.41
CA ASP A 77 -19.73 -2.45 -1.67
C ASP A 77 -19.47 -1.07 -1.05
N THR A 78 -18.94 -1.00 0.17
CA THR A 78 -18.53 0.28 0.77
C THR A 78 -17.49 0.99 -0.09
N HIS A 79 -16.43 0.29 -0.54
CA HIS A 79 -15.37 0.91 -1.33
C HIS A 79 -15.87 1.37 -2.71
N ALA A 80 -16.80 0.63 -3.32
CA ALA A 80 -17.45 1.05 -4.55
C ALA A 80 -18.30 2.32 -4.34
N LEU A 81 -19.09 2.37 -3.25
CA LEU A 81 -19.89 3.55 -2.90
C LEU A 81 -19.02 4.78 -2.65
N LEU A 82 -17.88 4.62 -1.96
CA LEU A 82 -16.94 5.71 -1.71
C LEU A 82 -16.31 6.25 -3.01
N LEU A 83 -16.00 5.38 -3.99
CA LEU A 83 -15.50 5.81 -5.30
C LEU A 83 -16.54 6.59 -6.12
N GLU A 84 -17.82 6.38 -5.83
CA GLU A 84 -18.95 7.05 -6.50
C GLU A 84 -19.51 8.22 -5.67
N ASP A 85 -18.92 8.49 -4.49
CA ASP A 85 -19.40 9.52 -3.57
C ASP A 85 -19.31 10.92 -4.20
N PRO A 86 -20.45 11.63 -4.40
CA PRO A 86 -20.45 12.96 -4.97
C PRO A 86 -19.62 13.97 -4.17
N GLU A 87 -19.52 13.83 -2.84
CA GLU A 87 -18.73 14.74 -2.00
C GLU A 87 -17.23 14.53 -2.22
N LEU A 88 -16.79 13.28 -2.38
CA LEU A 88 -15.42 12.97 -2.77
C LEU A 88 -15.13 13.54 -4.17
N LEU A 89 -15.93 13.17 -5.17
CA LEU A 89 -15.69 13.50 -6.57
C LEU A 89 -15.75 15.01 -6.84
N SER A 90 -16.77 15.70 -6.32
CA SER A 90 -16.91 17.14 -6.51
C SER A 90 -15.76 17.91 -5.87
N GLY A 91 -15.30 17.51 -4.69
CA GLY A 91 -14.13 18.10 -4.03
C GLY A 91 -12.87 17.96 -4.87
N LEU A 92 -12.62 16.77 -5.44
CA LEU A 92 -11.48 16.53 -6.33
C LEU A 92 -11.54 17.40 -7.59
N TYR A 93 -12.69 17.43 -8.27
CA TYR A 93 -12.84 18.25 -9.48
C TYR A 93 -12.70 19.74 -9.20
N ASP A 94 -13.21 20.23 -8.07
CA ASP A 94 -13.06 21.63 -7.68
C ASP A 94 -11.61 21.98 -7.37
N MET A 95 -10.87 21.12 -6.67
CA MET A 95 -9.45 21.32 -6.41
C MET A 95 -8.64 21.37 -7.71
N ILE A 96 -8.94 20.52 -8.69
CA ILE A 96 -8.24 20.52 -9.98
C ILE A 96 -8.63 21.75 -10.81
N ARG A 97 -9.94 22.04 -10.97
CA ARG A 97 -10.43 23.13 -11.84
C ARG A 97 -10.14 24.52 -11.30
N LYS A 98 -10.39 24.75 -10.00
CA LYS A 98 -10.29 26.07 -9.37
C LYS A 98 -8.93 26.25 -8.71
N GLY A 99 -8.49 25.22 -8.00
CA GLY A 99 -7.22 25.24 -7.27
C GLY A 99 -6.00 24.93 -8.12
N HIS A 100 -6.17 24.45 -9.36
CA HIS A 100 -5.07 24.01 -10.25
C HIS A 100 -4.20 22.90 -9.63
N TYR A 101 -4.81 22.04 -8.81
CA TYR A 101 -4.13 20.91 -8.20
C TYR A 101 -3.89 19.83 -9.24
N ARG A 102 -2.74 19.17 -9.16
CA ARG A 102 -2.56 17.84 -9.79
C ARG A 102 -3.43 16.80 -9.08
N ALA A 103 -3.81 15.74 -9.79
CA ALA A 103 -4.73 14.70 -9.32
C ALA A 103 -4.29 14.06 -8.00
N GLU A 104 -3.00 13.75 -7.85
CA GLU A 104 -2.46 13.14 -6.64
C GLU A 104 -2.55 14.09 -5.44
N ASN A 105 -2.27 15.38 -5.65
CA ASN A 105 -2.36 16.40 -4.60
C ASN A 105 -3.82 16.64 -4.20
N ALA A 106 -4.73 16.67 -5.17
CA ALA A 106 -6.16 16.80 -4.92
C ALA A 106 -6.70 15.61 -4.10
N LEU A 107 -6.26 14.39 -4.43
CA LEU A 107 -6.64 13.19 -3.68
C LEU A 107 -6.20 13.21 -2.22
N LEU A 108 -4.94 13.55 -1.96
CA LEU A 108 -4.46 13.65 -0.58
C LEU A 108 -5.16 14.77 0.19
N ALA A 109 -5.33 15.95 -0.42
CA ALA A 109 -6.01 17.06 0.24
C ALA A 109 -7.48 16.76 0.55
N GLN A 110 -8.18 16.10 -0.37
CA GLN A 110 -9.57 15.71 -0.16
C GLN A 110 -9.71 14.57 0.84
N ARG A 111 -8.78 13.60 0.84
CA ARG A 111 -8.66 12.57 1.87
C ARG A 111 -8.53 13.20 3.25
N ASP A 112 -7.56 14.08 3.45
CA ASP A 112 -7.30 14.66 4.77
C ASP A 112 -8.50 15.48 5.27
N ARG A 113 -9.19 16.17 4.35
CA ARG A 113 -10.44 16.88 4.65
C ARG A 113 -11.54 15.94 5.14
N LEU A 114 -11.79 14.84 4.42
CA LEU A 114 -12.83 13.87 4.79
C LEU A 114 -12.44 13.04 6.02
N ALA A 115 -11.17 12.70 6.18
CA ALA A 115 -10.64 12.00 7.35
C ALA A 115 -10.85 12.82 8.63
N ALA A 116 -10.63 14.14 8.58
CA ALA A 116 -10.91 15.02 9.71
C ALA A 116 -12.39 15.02 10.11
N VAL A 117 -13.30 14.89 9.15
CA VAL A 117 -14.74 14.75 9.42
C VAL A 117 -15.03 13.44 10.15
N PHE A 118 -14.47 12.31 9.68
CA PHE A 118 -14.63 11.01 10.35
C PHE A 118 -14.01 10.98 11.75
N GLU A 119 -12.85 11.61 11.95
CA GLU A 119 -12.18 11.65 13.26
C GLU A 119 -12.95 12.48 14.30
N ALA A 120 -13.69 13.50 13.85
CA ALA A 120 -14.54 14.31 14.71
C ALA A 120 -15.86 13.62 15.12
N MET A 121 -16.17 12.42 14.61
CA MET A 121 -17.38 11.68 14.94
C MET A 121 -17.24 10.88 16.24
N ASP A 122 -18.24 10.98 17.11
CA ASP A 122 -18.24 10.25 18.39
C ASP A 122 -18.43 8.74 18.23
N ASP A 123 -19.14 8.30 17.18
CA ASP A 123 -19.44 6.89 16.94
C ASP A 123 -18.18 6.12 16.47
N PRO A 124 -17.71 5.11 17.22
CA PRO A 124 -16.57 4.28 16.82
C PRO A 124 -16.76 3.56 15.47
N TYR A 125 -17.99 3.19 15.12
CA TYR A 125 -18.30 2.57 13.83
C TYR A 125 -18.10 3.57 12.69
N LEU A 126 -18.55 4.81 12.85
CA LEU A 126 -18.33 5.85 11.83
C LEU A 126 -16.85 6.24 11.72
N ARG A 127 -16.12 6.24 12.84
CA ARG A 127 -14.66 6.43 12.82
C ARG A 127 -13.91 5.35 12.04
N SER A 128 -14.37 4.09 12.07
CA SER A 128 -13.77 3.02 11.26
C SER A 128 -13.90 3.24 9.75
N ARG A 129 -14.84 4.08 9.28
CA ARG A 129 -14.97 4.44 7.86
C ARG A 129 -13.79 5.26 7.33
N ARG A 130 -12.99 5.86 8.23
CA ARG A 130 -11.71 6.48 7.85
C ARG A 130 -10.77 5.45 7.19
N GLU A 131 -10.72 4.24 7.71
CA GLU A 131 -9.86 3.17 7.15
C GLU A 131 -10.34 2.75 5.75
N ASP A 132 -11.66 2.72 5.52
CA ASP A 132 -12.23 2.48 4.19
C ASP A 132 -11.88 3.60 3.20
N LEU A 133 -11.96 4.87 3.64
CA LEU A 133 -11.55 6.03 2.85
C LEU A 133 -10.07 5.96 2.49
N ASP A 134 -9.20 5.69 3.45
CA ASP A 134 -7.76 5.55 3.24
C ASP A 134 -7.46 4.50 2.15
N HIS A 135 -8.09 3.32 2.26
CA HIS A 135 -7.92 2.25 1.27
C HIS A 135 -8.41 2.63 -0.14
N VAL A 136 -9.51 3.37 -0.23
CA VAL A 136 -10.04 3.85 -1.53
C VAL A 136 -9.08 4.86 -2.15
N ILE A 137 -8.60 5.83 -1.38
CA ILE A 137 -7.66 6.86 -1.85
C ILE A 137 -6.36 6.25 -2.31
N ASP A 138 -5.81 5.29 -1.55
CA ASP A 138 -4.58 4.60 -1.93
C ASP A 138 -4.75 3.79 -3.23
N ARG A 139 -5.92 3.18 -3.44
CA ARG A 139 -6.21 2.47 -4.69
C ARG A 139 -6.25 3.43 -5.88
N VAL A 140 -6.84 4.61 -5.75
CA VAL A 140 -6.88 5.61 -6.83
C VAL A 140 -5.48 6.19 -7.08
N LEU A 141 -4.70 6.46 -6.02
CA LEU A 141 -3.32 6.92 -6.15
C LEU A 141 -2.44 5.88 -6.86
N ALA A 142 -2.56 4.60 -6.51
CA ALA A 142 -1.87 3.52 -7.23
C ALA A 142 -2.31 3.41 -8.69
N ALA A 143 -3.56 3.76 -9.00
CA ALA A 143 -4.06 3.78 -10.38
C ALA A 143 -3.51 4.96 -11.20
N LEU A 144 -3.17 6.10 -10.55
CA LEU A 144 -2.54 7.29 -11.14
C LEU A 144 -1.04 7.12 -11.42
N GLU A 145 -0.35 6.24 -10.69
CA GLU A 145 1.07 6.03 -10.93
C GLU A 145 1.32 5.43 -12.32
N PRO A 146 2.21 6.02 -13.14
CA PRO A 146 2.64 5.44 -14.39
C PRO A 146 3.56 4.26 -14.09
N GLY A 147 2.97 3.07 -13.94
CA GLY A 147 3.71 1.87 -13.52
C GLY A 147 3.04 0.58 -14.00
N GLU A 148 3.81 -0.19 -14.74
CA GLU A 148 3.55 -1.48 -15.40
C GLU A 148 3.24 -2.63 -14.42
N ALA A 149 2.31 -2.47 -13.47
CA ALA A 149 1.87 -3.58 -12.65
C ALA A 149 0.82 -4.42 -13.41
N SER A 150 1.23 -5.58 -13.86
CA SER A 150 0.40 -6.61 -14.49
C SER A 150 -0.82 -6.97 -13.61
N ALA A 151 -1.90 -7.40 -14.24
CA ALA A 151 -3.11 -7.83 -13.53
C ALA A 151 -2.84 -9.02 -12.56
N GLU A 152 -1.75 -9.76 -12.78
CA GLU A 152 -1.33 -10.87 -11.93
C GLU A 152 -0.68 -10.38 -10.62
N GLU A 153 0.12 -9.31 -10.68
CA GLU A 153 0.67 -8.64 -9.48
C GLU A 153 -0.45 -8.08 -8.61
N ARG A 154 -1.49 -7.47 -9.21
CA ARG A 154 -2.65 -6.93 -8.48
C ARG A 154 -3.49 -8.00 -7.78
N ARG A 155 -3.75 -9.15 -8.43
CA ARG A 155 -4.50 -10.27 -7.82
C ARG A 155 -3.75 -10.93 -6.68
N LEU A 156 -2.42 -11.06 -6.80
CA LEU A 156 -1.61 -11.61 -5.72
C LEU A 156 -1.55 -10.66 -4.52
N ALA A 157 -1.52 -9.35 -4.81
CA ALA A 157 -1.45 -8.28 -3.83
C ALA A 157 -2.74 -8.06 -3.01
N ALA A 158 -3.85 -8.75 -3.33
CA ALA A 158 -5.05 -8.82 -2.50
C ALA A 158 -5.04 -10.00 -1.50
N ARG A 159 -4.01 -10.85 -1.53
CA ARG A 159 -3.89 -12.07 -0.70
C ARG A 159 -2.63 -12.12 0.18
N VAL A 160 -1.79 -11.10 0.13
CA VAL A 160 -0.52 -11.04 0.88
C VAL A 160 -0.59 -9.95 1.95
N GLY A 161 0.02 -10.21 3.12
CA GLY A 161 0.01 -9.27 4.24
C GLY A 161 0.98 -8.09 4.03
N GLU A 162 1.23 -7.33 5.09
CA GLU A 162 2.02 -6.09 5.00
C GLU A 162 3.52 -6.34 5.28
N LEU A 163 4.39 -5.58 4.62
CA LEU A 163 5.81 -5.47 4.92
C LEU A 163 6.09 -4.05 5.41
N LEU A 164 6.63 -3.95 6.62
CA LEU A 164 6.97 -2.68 7.22
C LEU A 164 8.29 -2.18 6.63
N VAL A 165 8.30 -0.99 6.04
CA VAL A 165 9.50 -0.32 5.53
C VAL A 165 9.76 0.97 6.31
N VAL A 166 10.94 1.12 6.89
CA VAL A 166 11.22 2.20 7.86
C VAL A 166 12.73 2.47 7.94
N GLU A 167 13.13 3.71 8.22
CA GLU A 167 14.55 4.02 8.42
C GLU A 167 15.10 3.31 9.66
N ASN A 168 14.46 3.47 10.82
CA ASN A 168 14.90 2.86 12.08
C ASN A 168 13.76 2.09 12.78
N PRO A 169 13.87 0.77 12.93
CA PRO A 169 12.77 -0.07 13.38
C PRO A 169 12.54 0.04 14.89
N SER A 170 11.32 0.42 15.28
CA SER A 170 10.86 0.46 16.67
C SER A 170 10.25 -0.88 17.11
N PRO A 171 10.66 -1.48 18.24
CA PRO A 171 10.04 -2.70 18.76
C PRO A 171 8.54 -2.56 19.04
N ALA A 172 8.10 -1.38 19.50
CA ALA A 172 6.69 -1.12 19.78
C ALA A 172 5.84 -1.15 18.51
N ASP A 173 6.34 -0.56 17.43
CA ASP A 173 5.64 -0.51 16.14
C ASP A 173 5.57 -1.90 15.50
N ILE A 174 6.67 -2.66 15.55
CA ILE A 174 6.69 -4.06 15.10
C ILE A 174 5.66 -4.89 15.87
N ALA A 175 5.60 -4.78 17.20
CA ALA A 175 4.64 -5.53 18.01
C ALA A 175 3.17 -5.13 17.72
N ALA A 176 2.92 -3.84 17.50
CA ALA A 176 1.60 -3.34 17.15
C ALA A 176 1.13 -3.85 15.78
N LEU A 177 2.01 -3.78 14.77
CA LEU A 177 1.73 -4.20 13.41
C LEU A 177 1.68 -5.73 13.25
N ALA A 178 2.50 -6.47 14.00
CA ALA A 178 2.42 -7.94 14.04
C ALA A 178 1.03 -8.44 14.42
N ARG A 179 0.37 -7.79 15.40
CA ARG A 179 -1.03 -8.10 15.77
C ARG A 179 -2.04 -7.80 14.66
N LYS A 180 -1.67 -6.97 13.69
CA LYS A 180 -2.48 -6.59 12.53
C LYS A 180 -2.10 -7.37 11.26
N GLY A 181 -1.27 -8.41 11.37
CA GLY A 181 -0.94 -9.29 10.25
C GLY A 181 0.32 -8.90 9.45
N LEU A 182 1.23 -8.13 10.06
CA LEU A 182 2.56 -7.86 9.49
C LEU A 182 3.28 -9.17 9.14
N GLN A 183 3.90 -9.23 7.97
CA GLN A 183 4.60 -10.41 7.44
C GLN A 183 6.12 -10.27 7.45
N GLY A 184 6.66 -9.07 7.63
CA GLY A 184 8.10 -8.85 7.63
C GLY A 184 8.48 -7.38 7.73
N VAL A 185 9.79 -7.12 7.88
CA VAL A 185 10.34 -5.78 8.10
C VAL A 185 11.56 -5.55 7.20
N ILE A 186 11.62 -4.38 6.56
CA ILE A 186 12.77 -3.90 5.79
C ILE A 186 13.18 -2.57 6.42
N ALA A 187 14.43 -2.49 6.88
CA ALA A 187 14.92 -1.28 7.53
C ALA A 187 16.17 -0.69 6.86
N GLY A 188 16.19 0.64 6.73
CA GLY A 188 17.34 1.40 6.23
C GLY A 188 18.55 1.30 7.16
N LEU A 189 18.30 1.37 8.48
CA LEU A 189 19.28 1.30 9.54
C LEU A 189 18.96 0.17 10.53
N GLY A 190 19.96 -0.19 11.33
CA GLY A 190 19.79 -1.12 12.44
C GLY A 190 20.97 -2.07 12.61
N SER A 191 20.83 -2.96 13.59
CA SER A 191 21.81 -4.00 13.89
C SER A 191 21.09 -5.34 14.08
N ARG A 192 21.75 -6.43 13.66
CA ARG A 192 21.25 -7.80 13.86
C ARG A 192 21.01 -8.15 15.35
N TYR A 193 21.66 -7.40 16.24
CA TYR A 193 21.58 -7.54 17.69
C TYR A 193 20.62 -6.56 18.37
N SER A 194 19.96 -5.68 17.61
CA SER A 194 19.00 -4.72 18.17
C SER A 194 17.77 -5.41 18.78
N HIS A 195 17.09 -4.73 19.71
CA HIS A 195 15.84 -5.22 20.28
C HIS A 195 14.75 -5.46 19.22
N ALA A 196 14.72 -4.64 18.16
CA ALA A 196 13.81 -4.85 17.02
C ALA A 196 14.13 -6.16 16.28
N ALA A 197 15.41 -6.44 16.01
CA ALA A 197 15.84 -7.68 15.38
C ALA A 197 15.58 -8.93 16.26
N ILE A 198 15.77 -8.81 17.58
CA ILE A 198 15.43 -9.87 18.54
C ILE A 198 13.93 -10.16 18.50
N LEU A 199 13.10 -9.11 18.59
CA LEU A 199 11.64 -9.22 18.57
C LEU A 199 11.14 -9.84 17.25
N ALA A 200 11.64 -9.39 16.10
CA ALA A 200 11.26 -9.93 14.80
C ALA A 200 11.51 -11.45 14.71
N ARG A 201 12.66 -11.94 15.21
CA ARG A 201 12.95 -13.38 15.28
C ARG A 201 11.97 -14.13 16.18
N SER A 202 11.66 -13.60 17.36
CA SER A 202 10.71 -14.19 18.29
C SER A 202 9.29 -14.27 17.72
N LEU A 203 8.93 -13.33 16.84
CA LEU A 203 7.66 -13.29 16.12
C LEU A 203 7.68 -14.06 14.79
N HIS A 204 8.80 -14.70 14.45
CA HIS A 204 9.02 -15.36 13.16
C HIS A 204 8.78 -14.45 11.95
N LEU A 205 9.04 -13.16 12.11
CA LEU A 205 8.96 -12.16 11.06
C LEU A 205 10.32 -12.04 10.37
N PRO A 206 10.44 -12.34 9.07
CA PRO A 206 11.65 -12.06 8.32
C PRO A 206 12.00 -10.58 8.37
N MET A 207 13.28 -10.28 8.51
CA MET A 207 13.76 -8.90 8.65
C MET A 207 15.09 -8.68 7.94
N LEU A 208 15.12 -7.67 7.07
CA LEU A 208 16.34 -7.08 6.52
C LEU A 208 16.62 -5.72 7.16
N ILE A 209 17.90 -5.43 7.36
CA ILE A 209 18.42 -4.16 7.86
C ILE A 209 19.53 -3.66 6.95
N GLY A 210 19.86 -2.38 6.98
CA GLY A 210 20.92 -1.80 6.14
C GLY A 210 20.52 -1.70 4.67
N VAL A 211 19.22 -1.63 4.38
CA VAL A 211 18.69 -1.43 3.03
C VAL A 211 18.55 0.07 2.81
N HIS A 212 19.68 0.76 2.64
CA HIS A 212 19.74 2.23 2.69
C HIS A 212 18.80 2.91 1.70
N ASP A 213 18.65 2.37 0.49
CA ASP A 213 17.81 2.96 -0.55
C ASP A 213 16.33 2.51 -0.47
N ALA A 214 15.93 1.79 0.59
CA ALA A 214 14.57 1.25 0.70
C ALA A 214 13.51 2.33 0.69
N LEU A 215 13.71 3.42 1.46
CA LEU A 215 12.74 4.51 1.53
C LEU A 215 12.67 5.35 0.26
N ASP A 216 13.76 5.41 -0.51
CA ASP A 216 13.81 6.16 -1.76
C ASP A 216 13.23 5.37 -2.93
N CYS A 217 13.38 4.03 -2.91
CA CYS A 217 12.97 3.16 -4.01
C CYS A 217 11.58 2.54 -3.83
N MET A 218 11.13 2.33 -2.60
CA MET A 218 9.85 1.67 -2.31
C MET A 218 8.77 2.70 -1.95
N ARG A 219 7.54 2.40 -2.35
CA ARG A 219 6.35 3.21 -2.07
C ARG A 219 5.31 2.38 -1.33
N ASP A 220 4.46 3.05 -0.56
CA ASP A 220 3.30 2.40 0.04
C ASP A 220 2.46 1.64 -0.99
N GLY A 221 2.10 0.42 -0.63
CA GLY A 221 1.37 -0.48 -1.51
C GLY A 221 2.24 -1.26 -2.49
N ASP A 222 3.52 -0.93 -2.68
CA ASP A 222 4.38 -1.68 -3.58
C ASP A 222 4.47 -3.15 -3.20
N LEU A 223 4.40 -4.04 -4.19
CA LEU A 223 4.58 -5.46 -3.97
C LEU A 223 6.06 -5.77 -3.83
N VAL A 224 6.46 -6.32 -2.69
CA VAL A 224 7.84 -6.68 -2.40
C VAL A 224 7.93 -8.13 -1.94
N LEU A 225 8.86 -8.87 -2.54
CA LEU A 225 9.34 -10.14 -2.01
C LEU A 225 10.54 -9.87 -1.10
N LEU A 226 10.36 -10.06 0.19
CA LEU A 226 11.42 -10.03 1.19
C LEU A 226 11.99 -11.45 1.35
N ASP A 227 13.25 -11.65 0.97
CA ASP A 227 14.01 -12.87 1.20
C ASP A 227 15.20 -12.56 2.12
N ALA A 228 14.99 -12.72 3.42
CA ALA A 228 16.02 -12.42 4.40
C ALA A 228 17.16 -13.44 4.36
N GLU A 229 16.92 -14.67 3.92
CA GLU A 229 17.94 -15.72 3.79
C GLU A 229 18.94 -15.36 2.67
N SER A 230 18.43 -14.97 1.51
CA SER A 230 19.24 -14.51 0.37
C SER A 230 19.73 -13.06 0.51
N ARG A 231 19.22 -12.33 1.51
CA ARG A 231 19.53 -10.91 1.78
C ARG A 231 19.05 -9.94 0.70
N GLU A 232 17.88 -10.22 0.16
CA GLU A 232 17.30 -9.50 -0.97
C GLU A 232 15.88 -9.04 -0.64
N ALA A 233 15.57 -7.80 -1.02
CA ALA A 233 14.20 -7.33 -1.16
C ALA A 233 13.95 -7.04 -2.65
N VAL A 234 13.06 -7.80 -3.27
CA VAL A 234 12.71 -7.66 -4.69
C VAL A 234 11.44 -6.84 -4.81
N LEU A 235 11.58 -5.62 -5.31
CA LEU A 235 10.50 -4.71 -5.63
C LEU A 235 9.91 -5.04 -7.00
N HIS A 236 8.57 -5.08 -7.08
CA HIS A 236 7.81 -5.55 -8.25
C HIS A 236 8.32 -6.92 -8.73
N PRO A 237 8.17 -7.98 -7.89
CA PRO A 237 8.69 -9.31 -8.19
C PRO A 237 8.07 -9.89 -9.45
N ALA A 238 8.92 -10.45 -10.32
CA ALA A 238 8.48 -11.10 -11.55
C ALA A 238 7.96 -12.52 -11.26
N ALA A 239 7.35 -13.16 -12.26
CA ALA A 239 6.79 -14.51 -12.14
C ALA A 239 7.77 -15.55 -11.55
N GLN A 240 9.07 -15.44 -11.85
CA GLN A 240 10.11 -16.31 -11.30
C GLN A 240 10.28 -16.14 -9.78
N ASP A 241 10.21 -14.93 -9.27
CA ASP A 241 10.36 -14.60 -7.85
C ASP A 241 9.13 -15.11 -7.07
N LEU A 242 7.94 -14.97 -7.67
CA LEU A 242 6.69 -15.51 -7.13
C LEU A 242 6.68 -17.04 -7.10
N ALA A 243 7.20 -17.69 -8.14
CA ALA A 243 7.37 -19.14 -8.18
C ALA A 243 8.35 -19.63 -7.10
N ARG A 244 9.46 -18.89 -6.89
CA ARG A 244 10.42 -19.12 -5.80
C ARG A 244 9.71 -19.08 -4.44
N TYR A 245 8.87 -18.08 -4.21
CA TYR A 245 8.09 -17.95 -2.99
C TYR A 245 7.08 -19.07 -2.75
N ARG A 246 6.29 -19.43 -3.75
CA ARG A 246 5.35 -20.56 -3.66
C ARG A 246 6.06 -21.88 -3.34
N ASN A 247 7.23 -22.12 -3.94
CA ASN A 247 8.01 -23.32 -3.68
C ASN A 247 8.58 -23.36 -2.26
N TRP A 248 9.04 -22.22 -1.75
CA TRP A 248 9.50 -22.09 -0.37
C TRP A 248 8.35 -22.34 0.63
N GLN A 249 7.16 -21.78 0.39
CA GLN A 249 5.99 -22.00 1.24
C GLN A 249 5.62 -23.49 1.32
N ARG A 250 5.60 -24.20 0.18
CA ARG A 250 5.30 -25.65 0.13
C ARG A 250 6.28 -26.53 0.89
N LYS A 251 7.54 -26.10 1.03
CA LYS A 251 8.56 -26.86 1.78
C LYS A 251 8.47 -26.66 3.30
N ARG A 252 7.73 -25.64 3.74
CA ARG A 252 7.56 -25.26 5.16
C ARG A 252 6.15 -25.56 5.71
N ALA A 253 5.19 -25.90 4.85
CA ALA A 253 3.87 -26.41 5.21
C ALA A 253 3.91 -27.92 5.42
#